data_AF-A0A661GRM6-F1
#
_entry.id   AF-A0A661GRM6-F1
#
_cell.length_a   1.000
_cell.length_b   1.000
_cell.length_c   1.000
_cell.angle_alpha   90.00
_cell.angle_beta   90.00
_cell.angle_gamma   90.00
#
_symmetry.space_group_name_H-M   'P 1'
#
loop_
_entity.id
_entity.type
_entity.pdbx_description
1 polymer ?
#
loop_
_entity_poly.entity_id
_entity_poly.type
_entity_poly.pdbx_seq_one_letter_code
_entity_poly.pdbx_strand_id
1 'polypeptide(L)'
;MSDSQAIELDAVIVGAGMAGLYMTKRLNDRGMKIQTIEAGSGVGGAWYWNRYPGCRADLPIIEYSYSFSDELQQEWDWTEVMAGQPEIEQYLNHTADRFDLRKDIKFNTKVKDAIYDEAANIWTVTTDQGDVYKAKYCIMATGCLNEPNYPGFKNADSFKGDIYHTAQWPREGVDLTGKRVAIIG
;
A
#
# COMPACT_ATOMS: atom_id res chain seq x y z
N MET A 1 -1.91 23.31 23.34
CA MET A 1 -1.65 22.37 22.24
C MET A 1 -0.57 21.45 22.76
N SER A 2 -0.87 20.18 23.00
CA SER A 2 0.13 19.25 23.56
C SER A 2 1.23 19.06 22.53
N ASP A 3 2.48 19.36 22.91
CA ASP A 3 3.65 18.97 22.15
C ASP A 3 3.62 17.45 21.98
N SER A 4 3.13 16.95 20.85
CA SER A 4 3.34 15.55 20.49
C SER A 4 4.84 15.40 20.29
N GLN A 5 5.50 14.71 21.20
CA GLN A 5 6.93 14.49 21.12
C GLN A 5 7.26 13.79 19.80
N ALA A 6 8.04 14.44 18.93
CA ALA A 6 8.37 13.90 17.62
C ALA A 6 9.17 12.59 17.76
N ILE A 7 8.85 11.61 16.92
CA ILE A 7 9.54 10.32 16.89
C ILE A 7 10.75 10.44 15.97
N GLU A 8 11.94 10.32 16.54
CA GLU A 8 13.20 10.36 15.78
C GLU A 8 13.53 8.99 15.19
N LEU A 9 13.84 8.95 13.90
CA LEU A 9 14.13 7.75 13.11
C LEU A 9 15.33 8.00 12.18
N ASP A 10 15.93 6.94 11.67
CA ASP A 10 16.87 7.05 10.56
C ASP A 10 16.12 7.29 9.24
N ALA A 11 15.03 6.54 9.01
CA ALA A 11 14.22 6.65 7.80
C ALA A 11 12.71 6.50 8.06
N VAL A 12 11.91 7.25 7.29
CA VAL A 12 10.46 7.03 7.15
C VAL A 12 10.17 6.51 5.76
N ILE A 13 9.32 5.48 5.67
CA ILE A 13 8.85 4.92 4.39
C ILE A 13 7.34 5.18 4.30
N VAL A 14 6.88 5.69 3.17
CA VAL A 14 5.45 5.96 2.93
C VAL A 14 4.89 4.96 1.93
N GLY A 15 3.98 4.10 2.39
CA GLY A 15 3.36 3.00 1.64
C GLY A 15 3.94 1.63 2.00
N ALA A 16 3.06 0.63 2.14
CA ALA A 16 3.37 -0.78 2.40
C ALA A 16 2.90 -1.70 1.24
N GLY A 17 3.02 -1.19 0.01
CA GLY A 17 3.00 -2.01 -1.20
C GLY A 17 4.32 -2.76 -1.42
N MET A 18 4.52 -3.33 -2.60
CA MET A 18 5.74 -4.10 -2.89
C MET A 18 7.04 -3.33 -2.60
N ALA A 19 7.17 -2.11 -3.12
CA ALA A 19 8.35 -1.28 -2.86
C ALA A 19 8.56 -0.99 -1.37
N GLY A 20 7.47 -0.72 -0.63
CA GLY A 20 7.51 -0.41 0.79
C GLY A 20 7.92 -1.59 1.66
N LEU A 21 7.37 -2.77 1.39
CA LEU A 21 7.74 -4.01 2.08
C LEU A 21 9.22 -4.34 1.87
N TYR A 22 9.69 -4.28 0.63
CA TYR A 22 11.09 -4.53 0.34
C TYR A 22 12.01 -3.50 1.02
N MET A 23 11.63 -2.22 1.02
CA MET A 23 12.42 -1.19 1.69
C MET A 23 12.45 -1.39 3.21
N THR A 24 11.31 -1.73 3.81
CA THR A 24 11.20 -2.05 5.24
C THR A 24 12.17 -3.17 5.60
N LYS A 25 12.14 -4.28 4.84
CA LYS A 25 13.06 -5.40 5.01
C LYS A 25 14.52 -4.95 4.90
N ARG A 26 14.88 -4.23 3.84
CA ARG A 26 16.30 -3.91 3.54
C ARG A 26 16.93 -2.92 4.50
N LEU A 27 16.13 -2.02 5.07
CA LEU A 27 16.60 -1.10 6.12
C LEU A 27 16.61 -1.78 7.49
N ASN A 28 15.63 -2.66 7.77
CA ASN A 28 15.62 -3.47 8.98
C ASN A 28 16.87 -4.38 9.06
N ASP A 29 17.22 -5.10 7.97
CA ASP A 29 18.44 -5.93 7.88
C ASP A 29 19.73 -5.15 8.19
N ARG A 30 19.71 -3.82 8.00
CA ARG A 30 20.84 -2.92 8.28
C ARG A 30 20.84 -2.36 9.70
N GLY A 31 19.87 -2.75 10.53
CA GLY A 31 19.71 -2.26 11.89
C GLY A 31 19.28 -0.79 11.96
N MET A 32 18.67 -0.24 10.91
CA MET A 32 18.20 1.14 10.91
C MET A 32 16.89 1.27 11.70
N LYS A 33 16.74 2.36 12.45
CA LYS A 33 15.49 2.71 13.13
C LYS A 33 14.52 3.30 12.11
N ILE A 34 13.47 2.55 11.78
CA ILE A 34 12.54 2.92 10.70
C ILE A 34 11.09 2.91 11.17
N GLN A 35 10.24 3.58 10.39
CA GLN A 35 8.80 3.39 10.42
C GLN A 35 8.26 3.47 8.99
N THR A 36 7.54 2.43 8.59
CA THR A 36 6.70 2.45 7.40
C THR A 36 5.29 2.90 7.79
N ILE A 37 4.70 3.80 7.01
CA ILE A 37 3.36 4.36 7.25
C ILE A 37 2.46 3.96 6.08
N GLU A 38 1.32 3.33 6.36
CA GLU A 38 0.36 2.84 5.37
C GLU A 38 -1.06 3.31 5.69
N ALA A 39 -1.73 3.86 4.68
CA ALA A 39 -3.10 4.35 4.81
C ALA A 39 -4.10 3.20 4.94
N GLY A 40 -3.85 2.07 4.28
CA GLY A 40 -4.66 0.86 4.35
C GLY A 40 -4.54 0.13 5.69
N SER A 41 -5.47 -0.80 5.92
CA SER A 41 -5.45 -1.66 7.11
C SER A 41 -4.57 -2.90 6.97
N GLY A 42 -3.88 -3.05 5.84
CA GLY A 42 -3.01 -4.18 5.54
C GLY A 42 -1.98 -3.85 4.47
N VAL A 43 -1.07 -4.79 4.25
CA VAL A 43 -0.02 -4.69 3.24
C VAL A 43 -0.55 -5.05 1.86
N GLY A 44 0.14 -4.60 0.81
CA GLY A 44 -0.13 -5.02 -0.56
C GLY A 44 -0.22 -3.87 -1.56
N GLY A 45 -0.44 -2.64 -1.09
CA GLY A 45 -0.53 -1.46 -1.96
C GLY A 45 -1.64 -1.61 -3.00
N ALA A 46 -1.30 -1.52 -4.29
CA ALA A 46 -2.28 -1.72 -5.37
C ALA A 46 -3.04 -3.05 -5.24
N TRP A 47 -2.37 -4.12 -4.82
CA TRP A 47 -2.98 -5.44 -4.61
C TRP A 47 -3.81 -5.54 -3.34
N TYR A 48 -3.73 -4.57 -2.43
CA TYR A 48 -4.65 -4.47 -1.30
C TYR A 48 -5.92 -3.69 -1.67
N TRP A 49 -5.80 -2.64 -2.50
CA TRP A 49 -6.91 -1.75 -2.83
C TRP A 49 -7.75 -2.21 -4.05
N ASN A 50 -7.12 -2.73 -5.10
CA ASN A 50 -7.79 -3.09 -6.35
C ASN A 50 -8.39 -4.50 -6.29
N ARG A 51 -9.55 -4.65 -5.65
CA ARG A 51 -10.21 -5.96 -5.45
C ARG A 51 -11.38 -6.23 -6.39
N TYR A 52 -11.47 -5.50 -7.49
CA TYR A 52 -12.55 -5.70 -8.45
C TYR A 52 -12.47 -7.11 -9.07
N PRO A 53 -13.61 -7.75 -9.39
CA PRO A 53 -13.62 -9.08 -9.97
C PRO A 53 -12.80 -9.16 -11.26
N GLY A 54 -11.85 -10.09 -11.32
CA GLY A 54 -10.96 -10.29 -12.46
C GLY A 54 -9.67 -9.47 -12.44
N CYS A 55 -9.40 -8.68 -11.39
CA CYS A 55 -8.10 -8.02 -11.22
C CYS A 55 -6.94 -9.04 -11.18
N ARG A 56 -5.91 -8.83 -12.01
CA ARG A 56 -4.78 -9.75 -12.16
C ARG A 56 -3.53 -9.07 -12.70
N ALA A 57 -2.39 -9.73 -12.57
CA ALA A 57 -1.15 -9.34 -13.24
C ALA A 57 -1.26 -9.50 -14.78
N ASP A 58 -0.55 -8.65 -15.50
CA ASP A 58 -0.42 -8.66 -16.96
C ASP A 58 0.93 -9.27 -17.43
N LEU A 59 1.79 -9.64 -16.50
CA LEU A 59 3.08 -10.30 -16.72
C LEU A 59 3.13 -11.66 -16.00
N PRO A 60 3.89 -12.64 -16.52
CA PRO A 60 4.07 -13.91 -15.85
C PRO A 60 4.52 -13.69 -14.41
N ILE A 61 3.87 -14.35 -13.46
CA ILE A 61 4.05 -14.05 -12.04
C ILE A 61 5.46 -14.39 -11.53
N ILE A 62 6.14 -15.31 -12.22
CA ILE A 62 7.56 -15.62 -12.01
C ILE A 62 8.49 -14.41 -12.28
N GLU A 63 8.07 -13.48 -13.14
CA GLU A 63 8.77 -12.21 -13.38
C GLU A 63 8.27 -11.10 -12.44
N TYR A 64 7.03 -11.23 -11.94
CA TYR A 64 6.36 -10.27 -11.07
C TYR A 64 6.33 -10.74 -9.60
N SER A 65 7.47 -11.19 -9.09
CA SER A 65 7.65 -11.60 -7.68
C SER A 65 9.04 -11.19 -7.16
N TYR A 66 9.25 -11.28 -5.85
CA TYR A 66 10.55 -10.92 -5.28
C TYR A 66 11.60 -11.99 -5.52
N SER A 67 12.80 -11.54 -5.90
CA SER A 67 13.99 -12.38 -6.08
C SER A 67 15.05 -12.20 -4.99
N PHE A 68 14.77 -11.45 -3.92
CA PHE A 68 15.76 -11.13 -2.89
C PHE A 68 16.03 -12.27 -1.89
N SER A 69 15.20 -13.33 -1.90
CA SER A 69 15.32 -14.49 -1.00
C SER A 69 15.02 -15.73 -1.82
N ASP A 70 15.98 -16.65 -1.85
CA ASP A 70 15.83 -17.93 -2.53
C ASP A 70 14.79 -18.78 -1.80
N GLU A 71 14.74 -18.71 -0.47
CA GLU A 71 13.78 -19.46 0.33
C GLU A 71 12.34 -19.03 0.04
N LEU A 72 12.08 -17.72 -0.08
CA LEU A 72 10.77 -17.20 -0.46
C LEU A 72 10.36 -17.70 -1.85
N GLN A 73 11.30 -17.73 -2.80
CA GLN A 73 11.03 -18.20 -4.16
C GLN A 73 10.76 -19.71 -4.21
N GLN A 74 11.45 -20.52 -3.39
CA GLN A 74 11.26 -21.97 -3.40
C GLN A 74 10.03 -22.43 -2.60
N GLU A 75 9.60 -21.64 -1.61
CA GLU A 75 8.47 -21.99 -0.74
C GLU A 75 7.11 -21.63 -1.34
N TRP A 76 7.04 -20.53 -2.09
CA TRP A 76 5.78 -20.06 -2.65
C TRP A 76 5.44 -20.76 -3.97
N ASP A 77 4.31 -21.46 -4.00
CA ASP A 77 3.80 -22.14 -5.20
C ASP A 77 2.67 -21.32 -5.84
N TRP A 78 2.95 -20.75 -7.02
CA TRP A 78 1.97 -19.99 -7.77
C TRP A 78 1.02 -20.92 -8.54
N THR A 79 -0.28 -20.68 -8.41
CA THR A 79 -1.33 -21.51 -9.02
C THR A 79 -1.64 -21.17 -10.47
N GLU A 80 -1.31 -19.94 -10.91
CA GLU A 80 -1.53 -19.45 -12.26
C GLU A 80 -0.27 -18.79 -12.84
N VAL A 81 -0.14 -18.79 -14.18
CA VAL A 81 0.91 -18.03 -14.88
C VAL A 81 0.72 -16.52 -14.66
N MET A 82 -0.54 -16.06 -14.69
CA MET A 82 -0.94 -14.66 -14.53
C MET A 82 -1.81 -14.54 -13.28
N ALA A 83 -1.18 -14.53 -12.10
CA ALA A 83 -1.87 -14.57 -10.82
C ALA A 83 -2.92 -13.47 -10.66
N GLY A 84 -4.08 -13.84 -10.11
CA GLY A 84 -5.12 -12.91 -9.69
C GLY A 84 -4.73 -12.10 -8.46
N GLN A 85 -5.39 -10.96 -8.26
CA GLN A 85 -5.17 -10.11 -7.08
C GLN A 85 -5.21 -10.87 -5.74
N PRO A 86 -6.15 -11.80 -5.48
CA PRO A 86 -6.20 -12.49 -4.19
C PRO A 86 -4.92 -13.26 -3.86
N GLU A 87 -4.34 -13.95 -4.86
CA GLU A 87 -3.11 -14.72 -4.69
C GLU A 87 -1.89 -13.81 -4.49
N ILE A 88 -1.80 -12.71 -5.25
CA ILE A 88 -0.73 -11.73 -5.10
C ILE A 88 -0.79 -11.06 -3.72
N GLU A 89 -1.98 -10.72 -3.24
CA GLU A 89 -2.13 -10.18 -1.88
C GLU A 89 -1.71 -11.20 -0.82
N GLN A 90 -2.08 -12.48 -0.96
CA GLN A 90 -1.63 -13.53 -0.06
C GLN A 90 -0.11 -13.67 -0.05
N TYR A 91 0.54 -13.63 -1.22
CA TYR A 91 2.00 -13.64 -1.34
C TYR A 91 2.66 -12.48 -0.59
N LEU A 92 2.12 -11.27 -0.71
CA LEU A 92 2.66 -10.10 -0.03
C LEU A 92 2.41 -10.15 1.48
N ASN A 93 1.27 -10.70 1.91
CA ASN A 93 1.03 -10.94 3.33
C ASN A 93 1.99 -11.98 3.90
N HIS A 94 2.17 -13.11 3.20
CA HIS A 94 3.13 -14.16 3.54
C HIS A 94 4.56 -13.59 3.64
N THR A 95 4.97 -12.78 2.66
CA THR A 95 6.28 -12.10 2.69
C THR A 95 6.42 -11.24 3.94
N ALA A 96 5.42 -10.41 4.25
CA ALA A 96 5.48 -9.54 5.40
C ALA A 96 5.47 -10.32 6.74
N ASP A 97 4.83 -11.49 6.82
CA ASP A 97 4.82 -12.34 8.02
C ASP A 97 6.16 -13.08 8.18
N ARG A 98 6.68 -13.64 7.09
CA ARG A 98 7.95 -14.37 7.05
C ARG A 98 9.12 -13.54 7.58
N PHE A 99 9.18 -12.27 7.22
CA PHE A 99 10.26 -11.36 7.63
C PHE A 99 9.87 -10.45 8.80
N ASP A 100 8.76 -10.74 9.50
CA ASP A 100 8.27 -9.97 10.65
C ASP A 100 8.23 -8.45 10.39
N LEU A 101 7.74 -8.05 9.21
CA LEU A 101 7.79 -6.65 8.78
C LEU A 101 6.71 -5.79 9.42
N ARG A 102 5.59 -6.40 9.85
CA ARG A 102 4.42 -5.67 10.36
C ARG A 102 4.71 -4.86 11.62
N LYS A 103 5.68 -5.28 12.44
CA LYS A 103 6.08 -4.51 13.63
C LYS A 103 6.63 -3.12 13.30
N ASP A 104 7.15 -2.95 12.09
CA ASP A 104 7.72 -1.68 11.61
C ASP A 104 6.73 -0.91 10.72
N ILE A 105 5.48 -1.37 10.58
CA ILE A 105 4.44 -0.74 9.76
C ILE A 105 3.31 -0.19 10.63
N LYS A 106 3.00 1.09 10.47
CA LYS A 106 1.84 1.75 11.06
C LYS A 106 0.72 1.84 10.03
N PHE A 107 -0.29 1.00 10.19
CA PHE A 107 -1.48 0.93 9.33
C PHE A 107 -2.52 2.00 9.69
N ASN A 108 -3.56 2.13 8.85
CA ASN A 108 -4.67 3.08 9.02
C ASN A 108 -4.20 4.52 9.29
N THR A 109 -3.08 4.90 8.68
CA THR A 109 -2.42 6.19 8.93
C THR A 109 -1.97 6.78 7.61
N LYS A 110 -2.52 7.95 7.22
CA LYS A 110 -2.14 8.65 5.99
C LYS A 110 -1.11 9.73 6.32
N VAL A 111 0.00 9.76 5.59
CA VAL A 111 0.93 10.90 5.61
C VAL A 111 0.25 12.10 4.96
N LYS A 112 0.29 13.26 5.63
CA LYS A 112 -0.26 14.52 5.12
C LYS A 112 0.83 15.41 4.53
N ASP A 113 1.92 15.60 5.28
CA ASP A 113 3.02 16.46 4.88
C ASP A 113 4.36 15.77 5.07
N ALA A 114 5.31 16.08 4.19
CA ALA A 114 6.73 15.76 4.35
C ALA A 114 7.53 17.01 3.98
N ILE A 115 8.15 17.65 4.97
CA ILE A 115 8.85 18.93 4.81
C ILE A 115 10.32 18.72 5.14
N TYR A 116 11.21 19.12 4.23
CA TYR A 116 12.64 19.06 4.45
C TYR A 116 13.13 20.35 5.13
N ASP A 117 13.92 20.19 6.19
CA ASP A 117 14.65 21.26 6.85
C ASP A 117 16.11 21.20 6.36
N GLU A 118 16.52 22.20 5.56
CA GLU A 118 17.87 22.28 5.02
C GLU A 118 18.94 22.55 6.08
N ALA A 119 18.61 23.30 7.14
CA ALA A 119 19.58 23.63 8.19
C ALA A 119 19.89 22.40 9.04
N ALA A 120 18.87 21.61 9.36
CA ALA A 120 19.01 20.41 10.16
C ALA A 120 19.29 19.13 9.33
N ASN A 121 19.13 19.18 8.01
CA ASN A 121 19.22 18.04 7.09
C ASN A 121 18.30 16.87 7.48
N ILE A 122 17.06 17.19 7.83
CA ILE A 122 16.04 16.22 8.26
C ILE A 122 14.71 16.46 7.57
N TRP A 123 13.96 15.40 7.37
CA TRP A 123 12.55 15.43 7.00
C TRP A 123 11.69 15.44 8.26
N THR A 124 10.67 16.29 8.27
CA THR A 124 9.54 16.20 9.22
C THR A 124 8.32 15.68 8.46
N VAL A 125 7.82 14.52 8.86
CA VAL A 125 6.67 13.84 8.26
C VAL A 125 5.51 13.85 9.25
N THR A 126 4.33 14.31 8.83
CA THR A 126 3.13 14.40 9.67
C THR A 126 2.03 13.46 9.18
N THR A 127 1.24 12.93 10.11
CA THR A 127 0.13 12.01 9.78
C THR A 127 -1.24 12.58 10.10
N ASP A 128 -2.27 12.00 9.49
CA ASP A 128 -3.69 12.29 9.78
C ASP A 128 -4.08 12.00 11.23
N GLN A 129 -3.40 11.06 11.90
CA GLN A 129 -3.55 10.76 13.32
C GLN A 129 -2.79 11.73 14.25
N GLY A 130 -2.05 12.69 13.70
CA GLY A 130 -1.32 13.71 14.45
C GLY A 130 0.08 13.29 14.90
N ASP A 131 0.60 12.16 14.42
CA ASP A 131 2.00 11.80 14.66
C ASP A 131 2.94 12.71 13.89
N VAL A 132 4.12 12.93 14.46
CA VAL A 132 5.22 13.66 13.82
C VAL A 132 6.48 12.81 13.87
N TYR A 133 7.02 12.48 12.71
CA TYR A 133 8.26 11.74 12.55
C TYR A 133 9.36 12.66 12.04
N LYS A 134 10.55 12.56 12.63
CA LYS A 134 11.75 13.25 12.15
C LYS A 134 12.77 12.22 11.69
N ALA A 135 13.20 12.30 10.44
CA ALA A 135 14.11 11.32 9.87
C ALA A 135 15.10 11.93 8.88
N LYS A 136 16.29 11.35 8.79
CA LYS A 136 17.29 11.75 7.79
C LYS A 136 16.86 11.39 6.38
N TYR A 137 16.19 10.25 6.22
CA TYR A 137 15.72 9.74 4.93
C TYR A 137 14.19 9.66 4.90
N CYS A 138 13.59 10.15 3.82
CA CYS A 138 12.16 10.00 3.55
C CYS A 138 12.00 9.26 2.21
N ILE A 139 11.38 8.09 2.23
CA ILE A 139 11.28 7.19 1.08
C ILE A 139 9.82 7.07 0.66
N MET A 140 9.50 7.63 -0.51
CA MET A 140 8.16 7.63 -1.08
C MET A 140 7.92 6.33 -1.87
N ALA A 141 7.43 5.30 -1.19
CA ALA A 141 7.02 4.02 -1.77
C ALA A 141 5.51 3.97 -2.04
N THR A 142 4.92 5.12 -2.41
CA THR A 142 3.48 5.33 -2.48
C THR A 142 2.81 4.62 -3.67
N GLY A 143 3.59 4.17 -4.65
CA GLY A 143 3.09 3.60 -5.90
C GLY A 143 2.76 4.65 -6.96
N CYS A 144 2.61 4.21 -8.21
CA CYS A 144 2.32 5.07 -9.37
C CYS A 144 0.83 5.15 -9.73
N LEU A 145 0.00 4.23 -9.20
CA LEU A 145 -1.42 4.10 -9.52
C LEU A 145 -2.21 3.83 -8.22
N ASN A 146 -2.45 4.88 -7.43
CA ASN A 146 -2.97 4.74 -6.06
C ASN A 146 -4.13 5.67 -5.71
N GLU A 147 -4.19 6.87 -6.29
CA GLU A 147 -5.27 7.83 -6.08
C GLU A 147 -6.35 7.62 -7.16
N PRO A 148 -7.58 7.22 -6.79
CA PRO A 148 -8.67 7.02 -7.74
C PRO A 148 -9.03 8.32 -8.46
N ASN A 149 -9.26 8.24 -9.78
CA ASN A 149 -9.73 9.37 -10.56
C ASN A 149 -11.25 9.30 -10.73
N TYR A 150 -11.96 10.27 -10.15
CA TYR A 150 -13.40 10.39 -10.31
C TYR A 150 -13.71 11.38 -11.44
N PRO A 151 -14.17 10.93 -12.62
CA PRO A 151 -14.59 11.83 -13.68
C PRO A 151 -15.73 12.74 -13.21
N GLY A 152 -15.60 14.04 -13.49
CA GLY A 152 -16.57 15.07 -13.11
C GLY A 152 -17.84 15.04 -13.96
N PHE A 153 -18.66 13.99 -13.81
CA PHE A 153 -19.94 13.90 -14.52
C PHE A 153 -20.95 14.90 -13.97
N LYS A 154 -21.59 15.65 -14.88
CA LYS A 154 -22.69 16.55 -14.52
C LYS A 154 -23.81 15.74 -13.87
N ASN A 155 -24.26 16.18 -12.70
CA ASN A 155 -25.32 15.54 -11.91
C ASN A 155 -25.02 14.09 -11.47
N ALA A 156 -23.74 13.70 -11.31
CA ALA A 156 -23.38 12.36 -10.80
C ALA A 156 -24.14 12.01 -9.50
N ASP A 157 -24.23 12.95 -8.57
CA ASP A 157 -24.90 12.81 -7.27
C ASP A 157 -26.42 12.58 -7.37
N SER A 158 -27.01 12.80 -8.56
CA SER A 158 -28.44 12.53 -8.79
C SER A 158 -28.75 11.05 -9.02
N PHE A 159 -27.74 10.24 -9.35
CA PHE A 159 -27.89 8.81 -9.54
C PHE A 159 -28.31 8.15 -8.21
N LYS A 160 -29.35 7.32 -8.27
CA LYS A 160 -29.95 6.69 -7.08
C LYS A 160 -29.53 5.23 -6.88
N GLY A 161 -28.74 4.69 -7.81
CA GLY A 161 -28.17 3.35 -7.67
C GLY A 161 -26.81 3.37 -6.97
N ASP A 162 -26.25 2.19 -6.79
CA ASP A 162 -24.93 2.02 -6.21
C ASP A 162 -23.83 2.45 -7.21
N ILE A 163 -22.84 3.19 -6.75
CA ILE A 163 -21.64 3.58 -7.52
C ILE A 163 -20.44 2.90 -6.90
N TYR A 164 -19.67 2.19 -7.73
CA TYR A 164 -18.43 1.52 -7.32
C TYR A 164 -17.28 2.04 -8.17
N HIS A 165 -16.10 2.21 -7.55
CA HIS A 165 -14.86 2.53 -8.23
C HIS A 165 -13.92 1.32 -8.13
N THR A 166 -13.31 0.89 -9.23
CA THR A 166 -12.45 -0.31 -9.28
C THR A 166 -11.27 -0.24 -8.29
N ALA A 167 -10.66 0.93 -8.15
CA ALA A 167 -9.59 1.19 -7.18
C ALA A 167 -10.02 1.18 -5.69
N GLN A 168 -11.32 1.12 -5.39
CA GLN A 168 -11.86 1.09 -4.02
C GLN A 168 -13.00 0.05 -3.92
N TRP A 169 -12.81 -1.11 -4.56
CA TRP A 169 -13.84 -2.13 -4.61
C TRP A 169 -14.15 -2.69 -3.20
N PRO A 170 -15.43 -2.89 -2.82
CA PRO A 170 -15.79 -3.44 -1.52
C PRO A 170 -15.13 -4.79 -1.23
N ARG A 171 -14.64 -4.98 0.00
CA ARG A 171 -13.84 -6.17 0.37
C ARG A 171 -14.69 -7.43 0.44
N GLU A 172 -15.94 -7.28 0.82
CA GLU A 172 -16.98 -8.31 0.86
C GLU A 172 -17.52 -8.69 -0.53
N GLY A 173 -17.09 -7.97 -1.57
CA GLY A 173 -17.61 -8.12 -2.92
C GLY A 173 -18.95 -7.41 -3.13
N VAL A 174 -19.46 -7.49 -4.35
CA VAL A 174 -20.73 -6.86 -4.74
C VAL A 174 -21.55 -7.89 -5.50
N ASP A 175 -22.77 -8.15 -5.04
CA ASP A 175 -23.72 -8.96 -5.81
C ASP A 175 -24.42 -8.09 -6.87
N LEU A 176 -24.18 -8.44 -8.12
CA LEU A 176 -24.75 -7.80 -9.30
C LEU A 176 -25.84 -8.65 -9.97
N THR A 177 -26.21 -9.79 -9.38
CA THR A 177 -27.19 -10.71 -9.95
C THR A 177 -28.53 -10.01 -10.16
N GLY A 178 -29.04 -10.06 -11.40
CA GLY A 178 -30.30 -9.41 -11.77
C GLY A 178 -30.27 -7.88 -11.83
N LYS A 179 -29.13 -7.22 -11.55
CA LYS A 179 -28.99 -5.77 -11.68
C LYS A 179 -28.76 -5.37 -13.14
N ARG A 180 -29.16 -4.14 -13.49
CA ARG A 180 -28.72 -3.48 -14.73
C ARG A 180 -27.47 -2.67 -14.41
N VAL A 181 -26.35 -3.06 -15.01
CA VAL A 181 -25.02 -2.51 -14.69
C VAL A 181 -24.48 -1.74 -15.90
N ALA A 182 -23.87 -0.58 -15.63
CA ALA A 182 -23.09 0.17 -16.61
C ALA A 182 -21.66 0.28 -16.11
N ILE A 183 -20.69 0.12 -17.02
CA ILE A 183 -19.27 0.27 -16.75
C ILE A 183 -18.79 1.47 -17.56
N ILE A 184 -18.06 2.37 -16.90
CA ILE A 184 -17.41 3.52 -17.52
C ILE A 184 -15.91 3.32 -17.34
N GLY A 185 -15.18 3.22 -18.45
CA GLY A 185 -13.75 2.98 -18.50
C GLY A 185 -13.14 3.65 -19.72
#